data_AF-A0A963CUJ6-F1
#
_entry.id   AF-A0A963CUJ6-F1
#
_cell.length_a   1.000
_cell.length_b   1.000
_cell.length_c   1.000
_cell.angle_alpha   90.00
_cell.angle_beta   90.00
_cell.angle_gamma   90.00
#
_symmetry.space_group_name_H-M   'P 1'
#
loop_
_entity.id
_entity.type
_entity.pdbx_description
1 polymer ?
#
loop_
_entity_poly.entity_id
_entity_poly.type
_entity_poly.pdbx_seq_one_letter_code
_entity_poly.pdbx_strand_id
1 'polypeptide(L)'
;MNSLISKPKPLLEPNRFSVWLFGKGLYIQRFFRVTTLILLMGYVAYAVNNWMEAKKQVELELDHVNKLLNQTIESTFQHHETVLKVLGQRFLDIDADSHPERGRSLIEELIRVNPTMIGFGLAQPDGQLLIVSGVPPGKPLPNLLHQTESSSTFLKAFDTDRLVVGRTYFMQLFDKWLIPIRIGVRD
;
A
#
# COMPACT_ATOMS: atom_id res chain seq x y z
N MET A 1 -93.63 23.40 66.63
CA MET A 1 -92.73 22.23 66.77
C MET A 1 -93.21 21.20 65.75
N ASN A 2 -92.49 20.79 64.69
CA ASN A 2 -91.06 20.68 64.41
C ASN A 2 -90.85 20.91 62.90
N SER A 3 -90.04 21.89 62.50
CA SER A 3 -88.59 21.84 62.23
C SER A 3 -88.22 21.12 60.92
N LEU A 4 -87.94 21.97 59.93
CA LEU A 4 -87.20 21.70 58.70
C LEU A 4 -85.87 20.99 59.02
N ILE A 5 -85.63 19.83 58.40
CA ILE A 5 -84.29 19.22 58.36
C ILE A 5 -83.99 18.88 56.91
N SER A 6 -83.14 19.72 56.31
CA SER A 6 -82.50 19.51 55.02
C SER A 6 -81.62 18.25 55.05
N LYS A 7 -81.90 17.29 54.18
CA LYS A 7 -81.01 16.13 54.00
C LYS A 7 -79.68 16.59 53.37
N PRO A 8 -78.52 16.13 53.88
CA PRO A 8 -77.21 16.49 53.35
C PRO A 8 -76.99 15.86 51.97
N LYS A 9 -76.40 16.65 51.06
CA LYS A 9 -75.97 16.24 49.72
C LYS A 9 -74.82 15.23 49.88
N PRO A 10 -74.86 14.03 49.26
CA PRO A 10 -73.76 13.08 49.40
C PRO A 10 -72.48 13.64 48.76
N LEU A 11 -71.39 13.60 49.51
CA LEU A 11 -70.03 13.84 49.02
C LEU A 11 -69.75 12.86 47.88
N LEU A 12 -69.33 13.39 46.72
CA LEU A 12 -68.90 12.62 45.57
C LEU A 12 -67.79 11.65 45.99
N GLU A 13 -68.07 10.34 46.02
CA GLU A 13 -67.03 9.33 46.19
C GLU A 13 -65.98 9.48 45.07
N PRO A 14 -64.67 9.35 45.39
CA PRO A 14 -63.63 9.38 44.38
C PRO A 14 -63.88 8.27 43.36
N ASN A 15 -64.15 8.70 42.13
CA ASN A 15 -64.56 7.86 41.01
C ASN A 15 -63.61 6.64 40.87
N ARG A 16 -64.09 5.41 41.13
CA ARG A 16 -63.29 4.17 41.11
C ARG A 16 -62.55 3.95 39.78
N PHE A 17 -62.95 4.65 38.72
CA PHE A 17 -62.30 4.69 37.42
C PHE A 17 -60.89 5.31 37.46
N SER A 18 -60.65 6.34 38.29
CA SER A 18 -59.35 7.02 38.34
C SER A 18 -58.27 6.15 38.98
N VAL A 19 -58.58 5.46 40.08
CA VAL A 19 -57.64 4.56 40.79
C VAL A 19 -57.27 3.33 39.96
N TRP A 20 -58.19 2.82 39.13
CA TRP A 20 -57.94 1.70 38.22
C TRP A 20 -57.03 2.05 37.03
N LEU A 21 -57.09 3.30 36.55
CA LEU A 21 -56.23 3.80 35.46
C LEU A 21 -54.77 4.02 35.90
N PHE A 22 -54.52 4.44 37.15
CA PHE A 22 -53.16 4.70 37.64
C PHE A 22 -52.29 3.42 37.77
N GLY A 23 -52.87 2.29 38.20
CA GLY A 23 -52.15 1.02 38.30
C GLY A 23 -51.76 0.44 36.94
N LYS A 24 -52.68 0.47 35.96
CA LYS A 24 -52.42 -0.01 34.58
C LYS A 24 -51.40 0.85 33.85
N GLY A 25 -51.36 2.16 34.10
CA GLY A 25 -50.34 3.05 33.55
C GLY A 25 -48.91 2.63 33.91
N LEU A 26 -48.69 2.14 35.14
CA LEU A 26 -47.37 1.66 35.58
C LEU A 26 -46.94 0.37 34.86
N TYR A 27 -47.86 -0.58 34.64
CA TYR A 27 -47.58 -1.81 33.89
C TYR A 27 -47.34 -1.56 32.41
N ILE A 28 -48.12 -0.65 31.79
CA ILE A 28 -47.94 -0.25 30.39
C ILE A 28 -46.59 0.45 30.20
N GLN A 29 -46.20 1.33 31.13
CA GLN A 29 -44.89 1.97 31.11
C GLN A 29 -43.74 0.98 31.31
N ARG A 30 -43.89 -0.01 32.20
CA ARG A 30 -42.88 -1.08 32.40
C ARG A 30 -42.75 -1.95 31.15
N PHE A 31 -43.85 -2.36 30.56
CA PHE A 31 -43.87 -3.13 29.31
C PHE A 31 -43.18 -2.36 28.18
N PHE A 32 -43.57 -1.09 27.98
CA PHE A 32 -42.96 -0.23 26.97
C PHE A 32 -41.44 -0.10 27.16
N ARG A 33 -40.97 0.16 28.39
CA ARG A 33 -39.53 0.23 28.69
C ARG A 33 -38.79 -1.06 28.35
N VAL A 34 -39.35 -2.23 28.69
CA VAL A 34 -38.73 -3.53 28.38
C VAL A 34 -38.66 -3.75 26.88
N THR A 35 -39.73 -3.48 26.14
CA THR A 35 -39.73 -3.61 24.68
C THR A 35 -38.73 -2.66 24.02
N THR A 36 -38.65 -1.40 24.45
CA THR A 36 -37.65 -0.45 23.94
C THR A 36 -36.23 -0.92 24.21
N LEU A 37 -35.95 -1.48 25.39
CA LEU A 37 -34.62 -2.01 25.73
C LEU A 37 -34.23 -3.20 24.84
N ILE A 38 -35.17 -4.10 24.54
CA ILE A 38 -34.92 -5.24 23.65
C ILE A 38 -34.63 -4.76 22.23
N LEU A 39 -35.41 -3.81 21.72
CA LEU A 39 -35.18 -3.22 20.39
C LEU A 39 -33.83 -2.51 20.32
N LEU A 40 -33.46 -1.76 21.36
CA LEU A 40 -32.18 -1.07 21.43
C LEU A 40 -31.01 -2.07 21.48
N MET A 41 -31.15 -3.15 22.23
CA MET A 41 -30.15 -4.23 22.27
C MET A 41 -30.00 -4.91 20.89
N GLY A 42 -31.10 -5.20 20.21
CA GLY A 42 -31.08 -5.75 18.85
C GLY A 42 -30.43 -4.80 17.84
N TYR A 43 -30.72 -3.50 17.93
CA TYR A 43 -30.10 -2.49 17.08
C TYR A 43 -28.59 -2.38 17.31
N VAL A 44 -28.15 -2.39 18.58
CA VAL A 44 -26.71 -2.38 18.91
C VAL A 44 -26.02 -3.64 18.39
N ALA A 45 -26.62 -4.81 18.58
CA ALA A 45 -26.05 -6.06 18.06
C ALA A 45 -25.93 -6.04 16.53
N TYR A 46 -26.97 -5.55 15.83
CA TYR A 46 -26.94 -5.37 14.38
C TYR A 46 -25.84 -4.38 13.94
N ALA A 47 -25.74 -3.23 14.60
CA ALA A 47 -24.72 -2.23 14.32
C ALA A 47 -23.30 -2.76 14.52
N VAL A 48 -23.07 -3.52 15.61
CA VAL A 48 -21.78 -4.14 15.90
C VAL A 48 -21.43 -5.22 14.88
N ASN A 49 -22.39 -6.09 14.51
CA ASN A 49 -22.16 -7.11 13.49
C ASN A 49 -21.82 -6.50 12.13
N ASN A 50 -22.60 -5.51 11.68
CA ASN A 50 -22.32 -4.79 10.45
C ASN A 50 -20.94 -4.10 10.48
N TRP A 51 -20.58 -3.50 11.62
CA TRP A 51 -19.26 -2.88 11.78
C TRP A 51 -18.14 -3.91 11.69
N MET A 52 -18.28 -5.06 12.34
CA MET A 52 -17.29 -6.15 12.26
C MET A 52 -17.17 -6.71 10.85
N GLU A 53 -18.29 -6.89 10.14
CA GLU A 53 -18.30 -7.35 8.75
C GLU A 53 -17.64 -6.33 7.83
N ALA A 54 -18.02 -5.06 7.92
CA ALA A 54 -17.42 -3.99 7.14
C ALA A 54 -15.91 -3.87 7.39
N LYS A 55 -15.49 -3.91 8.67
CA LYS A 55 -14.07 -3.89 9.03
C LYS A 55 -13.33 -5.09 8.45
N LYS A 56 -13.89 -6.30 8.57
CA LYS A 56 -13.30 -7.52 8.04
C LYS A 56 -13.17 -7.47 6.51
N GLN A 57 -14.16 -6.93 5.81
CA GLN A 57 -14.09 -6.75 4.35
C GLN A 57 -12.93 -5.82 3.96
N VAL A 58 -12.78 -4.68 4.65
CA VAL A 58 -11.67 -3.75 4.40
C VAL A 58 -10.31 -4.41 4.67
N GLU A 59 -10.18 -5.19 5.75
CA GLU A 59 -8.94 -5.92 6.06
C GLU A 59 -8.60 -6.97 4.98
N LEU A 60 -9.61 -7.71 4.51
CA LEU A 60 -9.43 -8.71 3.45
C LEU A 60 -9.05 -8.07 2.10
N GLU A 61 -9.67 -6.95 1.76
CA GLU A 61 -9.34 -6.21 0.53
C GLU A 61 -7.92 -5.66 0.59
N LEU A 62 -7.51 -5.08 1.73
CA LEU A 62 -6.16 -4.59 1.93
C LEU A 62 -5.12 -5.70 1.82
N ASP A 63 -5.37 -6.87 2.42
CA ASP A 63 -4.50 -8.05 2.29
C ASP A 63 -4.40 -8.51 0.83
N HIS A 64 -5.52 -8.55 0.11
CA HIS A 64 -5.53 -8.94 -1.30
C HIS A 64 -4.72 -7.98 -2.18
N VAL A 65 -4.94 -6.67 -2.02
CA VAL A 65 -4.21 -5.63 -2.76
C VAL A 65 -2.71 -5.70 -2.44
N ASN A 66 -2.33 -5.85 -1.18
CA ASN A 66 -0.92 -5.99 -0.79
C ASN A 66 -0.26 -7.23 -1.41
N LYS A 67 -0.97 -8.37 -1.45
CA LYS A 67 -0.48 -9.58 -2.11
C LYS A 67 -0.27 -9.38 -3.60
N LEU A 68 -1.25 -8.81 -4.30
CA LEU A 68 -1.13 -8.50 -5.73
C LEU A 68 0.01 -7.52 -6.01
N LEU A 69 0.17 -6.50 -5.17
CA LEU A 69 1.24 -5.52 -5.30
C LEU A 69 2.61 -6.17 -5.12
N ASN A 70 2.78 -6.98 -4.08
CA ASN A 70 4.03 -7.70 -3.83
C ASN A 70 4.38 -8.66 -4.99
N GLN A 71 3.41 -9.42 -5.49
CA GLN A 71 3.60 -10.29 -6.65
C GLN A 71 4.00 -9.51 -7.89
N THR A 72 3.39 -8.36 -8.11
CA THR A 72 3.70 -7.49 -9.25
C THR A 72 5.12 -6.91 -9.13
N ILE A 73 5.50 -6.45 -7.95
CA ILE A 73 6.84 -5.93 -7.66
C ILE A 73 7.89 -7.03 -7.87
N GLU A 74 7.64 -8.23 -7.33
CA GLU A 74 8.53 -9.38 -7.47
C GLU A 74 8.68 -9.77 -8.94
N SER A 75 7.58 -9.91 -9.67
CA SER A 75 7.59 -10.25 -11.10
C SER A 75 8.33 -9.19 -11.94
N THR A 76 8.15 -7.91 -11.62
CA THR A 76 8.83 -6.81 -12.32
C THR A 76 10.35 -6.86 -12.09
N PHE A 77 10.79 -7.07 -10.85
CA PHE A 77 12.21 -7.19 -10.55
C PHE A 77 12.84 -8.45 -11.14
N GLN A 78 12.13 -9.59 -11.13
CA GLN A 78 12.58 -10.81 -11.81
C GLN A 78 12.74 -10.58 -13.32
N HIS A 79 11.79 -9.88 -13.94
CA HIS A 79 11.89 -9.52 -15.36
C HIS A 79 13.12 -8.65 -15.64
N HIS A 80 13.36 -7.61 -14.83
CA HIS A 80 14.55 -6.78 -14.98
C HIS A 80 15.85 -7.54 -14.72
N GLU A 81 15.86 -8.45 -13.74
CA GLU A 81 16.99 -9.32 -13.48
C GLU A 81 17.31 -10.22 -14.68
N THR A 82 16.29 -10.83 -15.30
CA THR A 82 16.47 -11.62 -16.54
C THR A 82 17.04 -10.77 -17.67
N VAL A 83 16.50 -9.57 -17.90
CA VAL A 83 17.01 -8.66 -18.95
C VAL A 83 18.47 -8.29 -18.69
N LEU A 84 18.82 -7.95 -17.45
CA LEU A 84 20.19 -7.59 -17.09
C LEU A 84 21.16 -8.79 -17.15
N LYS A 85 20.71 -10.01 -16.80
CA LYS A 85 21.51 -11.24 -16.96
C LYS A 85 21.82 -11.53 -18.42
N VAL A 86 20.81 -11.44 -19.30
CA VAL A 86 21.00 -11.64 -20.75
C VAL A 86 21.92 -10.56 -21.31
N LEU A 87 21.74 -9.31 -20.91
CA LEU A 87 22.63 -8.21 -21.32
C LEU A 87 24.06 -8.44 -20.82
N GLY A 88 24.23 -8.88 -19.57
CA GLY A 88 25.53 -9.21 -18.99
C GLY A 88 26.27 -10.29 -19.79
N GLN A 89 25.58 -11.39 -20.14
CA GLN A 89 26.16 -12.44 -20.98
C GLN A 89 26.57 -11.89 -22.35
N ARG A 90 25.73 -11.05 -22.97
CA ARG A 90 26.06 -10.42 -24.25
C ARG A 90 27.27 -9.50 -24.18
N PHE A 91 27.50 -8.84 -23.04
CA PHE A 91 28.72 -8.04 -22.83
C PHE A 91 29.97 -8.90 -22.79
N LEU A 92 29.90 -10.11 -22.19
CA LEU A 92 31.01 -11.06 -22.19
C LEU A 92 31.27 -11.59 -23.62
N ASP A 93 30.22 -11.99 -24.34
CA ASP A 93 30.32 -12.52 -25.71
C ASP A 93 31.05 -11.57 -26.69
N ILE A 94 30.91 -10.25 -26.48
CA ILE A 94 31.47 -9.22 -27.38
C ILE A 94 32.69 -8.49 -26.81
N ASP A 95 33.17 -8.88 -25.62
CA ASP A 95 34.31 -8.28 -24.92
C ASP A 95 34.11 -6.76 -24.72
N ALA A 96 32.94 -6.40 -24.14
CA ALA A 96 32.49 -5.02 -24.01
C ALA A 96 33.26 -4.19 -22.97
N ASP A 97 34.02 -4.82 -22.08
CA ASP A 97 34.93 -4.16 -21.14
C ASP A 97 36.14 -3.56 -21.87
N SER A 98 36.71 -4.31 -22.83
CA SER A 98 37.82 -3.87 -23.68
C SER A 98 37.34 -3.09 -24.91
N HIS A 99 36.12 -3.37 -25.40
CA HIS A 99 35.52 -2.73 -26.57
C HIS A 99 34.13 -2.11 -26.27
N PRO A 100 34.05 -1.04 -25.46
CA PRO A 100 32.77 -0.53 -24.96
C PRO A 100 31.79 -0.08 -26.04
N GLU A 101 32.29 0.40 -27.17
CA GLU A 101 31.44 0.81 -28.29
C GLU A 101 30.67 -0.35 -28.94
N ARG A 102 31.16 -1.60 -28.82
CA ARG A 102 30.37 -2.78 -29.22
C ARG A 102 29.16 -2.98 -28.31
N GLY A 103 29.34 -2.77 -27.00
CA GLY A 103 28.27 -2.82 -26.01
C GLY A 103 27.27 -1.67 -26.12
N ARG A 104 27.69 -0.51 -26.63
CA ARG A 104 26.82 0.67 -26.78
C ARG A 104 25.61 0.38 -27.65
N SER A 105 25.79 -0.24 -28.81
CA SER A 105 24.68 -0.57 -29.71
C SER A 105 23.61 -1.43 -29.04
N LEU A 106 24.01 -2.37 -28.17
CA LEU A 106 23.09 -3.22 -27.41
C LEU A 106 22.24 -2.43 -26.42
N ILE A 107 22.87 -1.56 -25.61
CA ILE A 107 22.14 -0.76 -24.62
C ILE A 107 21.26 0.30 -25.27
N GLU A 108 21.67 0.85 -26.42
CA GLU A 108 20.85 1.77 -27.22
C GLU A 108 19.65 1.08 -27.87
N GLU A 109 19.77 -0.19 -28.24
CA GLU A 109 18.63 -0.97 -28.70
C GLU A 109 17.68 -1.32 -27.56
N LEU A 110 18.23 -1.77 -26.42
CA LEU A 110 17.43 -2.11 -25.24
C LEU A 110 16.62 -0.94 -24.71
N ILE A 111 17.17 0.27 -24.67
CA ILE A 111 16.42 1.45 -24.22
C ILE A 111 15.30 1.82 -25.19
N ARG A 112 15.47 1.59 -26.51
CA ARG A 112 14.42 1.84 -27.52
C ARG A 112 13.25 0.89 -27.36
N VAL A 113 13.49 -0.38 -27.05
CA VAL A 113 12.43 -1.39 -26.86
C VAL A 113 11.85 -1.40 -25.45
N ASN A 114 12.58 -0.83 -24.48
CA ASN A 114 12.14 -0.74 -23.09
C ASN A 114 12.17 0.72 -22.59
N PRO A 115 11.18 1.55 -22.99
CA PRO A 115 11.14 2.97 -22.63
C PRO A 115 10.84 3.24 -21.16
N THR A 116 10.55 2.20 -20.35
CA THR A 116 10.33 2.37 -18.90
C THR A 116 11.61 2.61 -18.13
N MET A 117 12.75 2.19 -18.67
CA MET A 117 14.06 2.43 -18.08
C MET A 117 14.56 3.82 -18.48
N ILE A 118 15.23 4.52 -17.56
CA ILE A 118 15.86 5.83 -17.86
C ILE A 118 17.18 5.62 -18.63
N GLY A 119 17.86 4.51 -18.37
CA GLY A 119 19.06 4.13 -19.11
C GLY A 119 19.64 2.80 -18.63
N PHE A 120 20.46 2.21 -19.49
CA PHE A 120 21.31 1.05 -19.22
C PHE A 120 22.78 1.46 -19.27
N GLY A 121 23.65 0.75 -18.56
CA GLY A 121 25.08 1.02 -18.61
C GLY A 121 25.93 -0.14 -18.14
N LEU A 122 27.22 -0.04 -18.43
CA LEU A 122 28.25 -0.99 -18.02
C LEU A 122 29.30 -0.23 -17.19
N ALA A 123 29.66 -0.80 -16.05
CA ALA A 123 30.70 -0.29 -15.18
C ALA A 123 31.79 -1.34 -14.99
N GLN A 124 33.04 -0.88 -14.89
CA GLN A 124 34.18 -1.71 -14.53
C GLN A 124 34.19 -2.06 -13.04
N PRO A 125 34.95 -3.09 -12.61
CA PRO A 125 35.10 -3.46 -11.20
C PRO A 125 35.58 -2.32 -10.29
N ASP A 126 36.32 -1.35 -10.81
CA ASP A 126 36.78 -0.15 -10.09
C ASP A 126 35.69 0.94 -9.97
N GLY A 127 34.47 0.65 -10.43
CA GLY A 127 33.33 1.56 -10.40
C GLY A 127 33.27 2.53 -11.59
N GLN A 128 34.24 2.56 -12.50
CA GLN A 128 34.22 3.47 -13.64
C GLN A 128 33.12 3.05 -14.62
N LEU A 129 32.16 3.95 -14.89
CA LEU A 129 31.20 3.73 -15.96
C LEU A 129 31.90 3.84 -17.33
N LEU A 130 31.67 2.85 -18.19
CA LEU A 130 32.22 2.77 -19.55
C LEU A 130 31.26 3.31 -20.60
N ILE A 131 30.00 2.88 -20.52
CA ILE A 131 28.93 3.24 -21.46
C ILE A 131 27.62 3.39 -20.71
N VAL A 132 26.80 4.33 -21.18
CA VAL A 132 25.44 4.58 -20.71
C VAL A 132 24.58 4.92 -21.91
N SER A 133 23.41 4.29 -22.04
CA SER A 133 22.48 4.54 -23.15
C SER A 133 21.96 5.97 -23.09
N GLY A 134 21.81 6.63 -24.25
CA GLY A 134 21.42 8.03 -24.34
C GLY A 134 22.56 9.02 -24.03
N VAL A 135 23.75 8.53 -23.66
CA VAL A 135 24.94 9.36 -23.43
C VAL A 135 25.95 9.12 -24.55
N PRO A 136 26.25 10.13 -25.39
CA PRO A 136 27.18 9.98 -26.51
C PRO A 136 28.60 9.54 -26.09
N PRO A 137 29.35 8.86 -26.98
CA PRO A 137 30.76 8.56 -26.76
C PRO A 137 31.59 9.80 -26.41
N GLY A 138 32.61 9.63 -25.56
CA GLY A 138 33.52 10.71 -25.17
C GLY A 138 32.97 11.70 -24.15
N LYS A 139 31.71 11.56 -23.70
CA LYS A 139 31.20 12.30 -22.54
C LYS A 139 31.81 11.75 -21.25
N PRO A 140 32.16 12.61 -20.27
CA PRO A 140 32.68 12.14 -19.00
C PRO A 140 31.59 11.39 -18.25
N LEU A 141 31.91 10.17 -17.81
CA LEU A 141 31.02 9.33 -17.00
C LEU A 141 31.57 9.25 -15.57
N PRO A 142 30.70 9.33 -14.54
CA PRO A 142 31.15 9.32 -13.16
C PRO A 142 31.58 7.91 -12.73
N ASN A 143 32.43 7.84 -11.71
CA ASN A 143 32.75 6.59 -11.04
C ASN A 143 31.70 6.33 -9.93
N LEU A 144 31.15 5.11 -9.89
CA LEU A 144 30.10 4.70 -8.96
C LEU A 144 30.60 4.51 -7.52
N LEU A 145 31.90 4.28 -7.31
CA LEU A 145 32.51 4.21 -5.99
C LEU A 145 32.77 5.58 -5.37
N HIS A 146 32.94 6.62 -6.19
CA HIS A 146 33.16 8.00 -5.74
C HIS A 146 31.88 8.72 -5.30
N GLN A 147 30.73 8.16 -5.63
CA GLN A 147 29.41 8.69 -5.25
C GLN A 147 28.93 7.99 -3.98
N THR A 148 28.68 8.77 -2.93
CA THR A 148 28.25 8.27 -1.63
C THR A 148 26.95 7.47 -1.70
N GLU A 149 26.10 7.81 -2.65
CA GLU A 149 24.78 7.28 -2.91
C GLU A 149 24.84 5.88 -3.51
N SER A 150 25.78 5.64 -4.45
CA SER A 150 25.89 4.39 -5.20
C SER A 150 26.94 3.41 -4.68
N SER A 151 28.01 3.87 -4.03
CA SER A 151 29.19 3.06 -3.69
C SER A 151 28.86 1.75 -2.97
N SER A 152 28.09 1.81 -1.88
CA SER A 152 27.72 0.61 -1.09
C SER A 152 26.88 -0.39 -1.90
N THR A 153 25.97 0.10 -2.74
CA THR A 153 25.09 -0.74 -3.55
C THR A 153 25.79 -1.29 -4.78
N PHE A 154 26.80 -0.58 -5.29
CA PHE A 154 27.67 -1.07 -6.34
C PHE A 154 28.52 -2.24 -5.84
N LEU A 155 29.19 -2.08 -4.70
CA LEU A 155 29.98 -3.17 -4.07
C LEU A 155 29.10 -4.38 -3.75
N LYS A 156 27.89 -4.15 -3.21
CA LYS A 156 26.94 -5.24 -2.96
C LYS A 156 26.53 -5.99 -4.24
N ALA A 157 26.34 -5.27 -5.35
CA ALA A 157 26.04 -5.90 -6.64
C ALA A 157 27.27 -6.66 -7.18
N PHE A 158 28.47 -6.14 -6.91
CA PHE A 158 29.74 -6.77 -7.27
C PHE A 158 30.03 -8.06 -6.46
N ASP A 159 29.50 -8.19 -5.24
CA ASP A 159 29.74 -9.33 -4.36
C ASP A 159 28.63 -10.40 -4.38
N THR A 160 27.52 -10.16 -5.09
CA THR A 160 26.36 -11.07 -5.09
C THR A 160 25.91 -11.43 -6.50
N ASP A 161 25.21 -12.57 -6.65
CA ASP A 161 24.65 -13.02 -7.93
C ASP A 161 23.16 -12.69 -8.07
N ARG A 162 22.68 -11.73 -7.27
CA ARG A 162 21.28 -11.32 -7.21
C ARG A 162 21.14 -9.88 -7.67
N LEU A 163 19.95 -9.53 -8.15
CA LEU A 163 19.61 -8.14 -8.39
C LEU A 163 19.75 -7.32 -7.10
N VAL A 164 20.48 -6.20 -7.17
CA VAL A 164 20.61 -5.23 -6.09
C VAL A 164 19.93 -3.94 -6.48
N VAL A 165 18.91 -3.57 -5.70
CA VAL A 165 18.26 -2.26 -5.78
C VAL A 165 19.04 -1.28 -4.92
N GLY A 166 19.47 -0.17 -5.51
CA GLY A 166 20.13 0.90 -4.78
C GLY A 166 19.18 2.01 -4.34
N ARG A 167 19.73 2.98 -3.61
CA ARG A 167 18.98 4.14 -3.15
C ARG A 167 18.60 5.04 -4.31
N THR A 168 17.47 5.73 -4.21
CA THR A 168 17.10 6.79 -5.15
C THR A 168 18.10 7.94 -5.06
N TYR A 169 18.64 8.39 -6.19
CA TYR A 169 19.51 9.56 -6.23
C TYR A 169 19.33 10.32 -7.54
N PHE A 170 19.76 11.58 -7.53
CA PHE A 170 19.73 12.43 -8.71
C PHE A 170 20.95 12.17 -9.59
N MET A 171 20.72 11.73 -10.82
CA MET A 171 21.79 11.44 -11.78
C MET A 171 21.95 12.61 -12.74
N GLN A 172 23.05 13.34 -12.61
CA GLN A 172 23.34 14.53 -13.44
C GLN A 172 23.34 14.21 -14.95
N LEU A 173 23.75 13.00 -15.36
CA LEU A 173 23.74 12.58 -16.77
C LEU A 173 22.35 12.64 -17.42
N PHE A 174 21.29 12.45 -16.64
CA PHE A 174 19.91 12.40 -17.13
C PHE A 174 19.05 13.57 -16.66
N ASP A 175 19.58 14.42 -15.77
CA ASP A 175 18.83 15.49 -15.09
C ASP A 175 17.56 14.94 -14.39
N LYS A 176 17.65 13.74 -13.81
CA LYS A 176 16.52 13.00 -13.23
C LYS A 176 16.88 12.25 -11.96
N TRP A 177 15.88 12.09 -11.09
CA TRP A 177 15.92 11.13 -10.00
C TRP A 177 15.69 9.72 -10.55
N LEU A 178 16.54 8.78 -10.15
CA LEU A 178 16.43 7.38 -10.56
C LEU A 178 16.64 6.43 -9.39
N ILE A 179 16.12 5.22 -9.54
CA ILE A 179 16.39 4.08 -8.66
C ILE A 179 17.28 3.14 -9.44
N PRO A 180 18.55 2.95 -9.06
CA PRO A 180 19.43 2.06 -9.79
C PRO A 180 19.11 0.61 -9.42
N ILE A 181 19.09 -0.26 -10.43
CA ILE A 181 19.11 -1.70 -10.24
C ILE A 181 20.36 -2.25 -10.92
N ARG A 182 21.04 -3.17 -10.25
CA ARG A 182 22.36 -3.66 -10.67
C ARG A 182 22.46 -5.16 -10.52
N ILE A 183 23.23 -5.77 -11.38
CA ILE A 183 23.70 -7.15 -11.23
C ILE A 183 25.18 -7.20 -11.59
N GLY A 184 25.94 -8.03 -10.90
CA GLY A 184 27.30 -8.36 -11.31
C GLY A 184 27.30 -9.13 -12.64
N VAL A 185 28.20 -8.78 -13.55
CA VAL A 185 28.45 -9.55 -14.77
C VAL A 185 29.60 -10.51 -14.48
N ARG A 186 29.40 -11.80 -14.72
CA ARG A 186 30.37 -12.88 -14.46
C ARG A 186 30.24 -13.96 -15.54
N ASP A 187 31.34 -14.63 -15.83
CA ASP A 187 31.43 -15.85 -16.66
C ASP A 187 31.01 -17.09 -15.85
#